data_AF-A0A7X5N6F6-F1
#
_entry.id   AF-A0A7X5N6F6-F1
#
_cell.length_a   1.000
_cell.length_b   1.000
_cell.length_c   1.000
_cell.angle_alpha   90.00
_cell.angle_beta   90.00
_cell.angle_gamma   90.00
#
_symmetry.space_group_name_H-M   'P 1'
#
loop_
_entity.id
_entity.type
_entity.pdbx_description
1 polymer ?
#
loop_
_entity_poly.entity_id
_entity_poly.type
_entity_poly.pdbx_seq_one_letter_code
_entity_poly.pdbx_strand_id
1 'polypeptide(L)' 'DYLPDVHTRLTLYKRISSARDPDALRELQVEMIDRFGLLPDPVKHLFAIAELKLQANALGIRKLDLGENGGRLVFE' A
#
# COMPACT_ATOMS: atom_id res chain seq x y z
N ASP A 1 -3.67 8.37 16.03
CA ASP A 1 -3.27 9.79 16.00
C ASP A 1 -3.00 10.36 14.62
N TYR A 2 -2.21 9.71 13.75
CA TYR A 2 -1.83 10.28 12.45
C TYR A 2 -3.00 10.78 11.57
N LEU A 3 -4.05 9.95 11.44
CA LEU A 3 -5.32 10.36 10.84
C LEU A 3 -6.43 10.03 11.84
N PRO A 4 -6.91 10.98 12.65
CA PRO A 4 -7.95 10.71 13.65
C PRO A 4 -9.31 10.53 12.97
N ASP A 5 -9.62 11.36 11.97
CA ASP A 5 -10.86 11.31 11.21
C ASP A 5 -11.01 10.00 10.42
N VAL A 6 -12.16 9.33 10.60
CA VAL A 6 -12.47 8.03 9.99
C VAL A 6 -12.63 8.16 8.49
N HIS A 7 -13.30 9.22 8.02
CA HIS A 7 -13.59 9.41 6.61
C HIS A 7 -12.31 9.61 5.79
N THR A 8 -11.37 10.41 6.32
CA THR A 8 -10.05 10.65 5.73
C THR A 8 -9.24 9.36 5.63
N ARG A 9 -9.26 8.54 6.68
CA ARG A 9 -8.55 7.26 6.71
C ARG A 9 -9.12 6.25 5.72
N LEU A 10 -10.46 6.17 5.59
CA LEU A 10 -11.11 5.34 4.58
C LEU A 10 -10.80 5.83 3.15
N THR A 11 -10.75 7.14 2.95
CA THR A 11 -10.36 7.74 1.67
C THR A 11 -8.92 7.39 1.32
N LEU A 12 -7.98 7.45 2.28
CA LEU A 12 -6.60 7.01 2.09
C LEU A 12 -6.54 5.54 1.66
N TYR A 13 -7.21 4.64 2.37
CA TYR A 13 -7.21 3.21 2.02
C TYR A 13 -7.74 2.97 0.61
N LYS A 14 -8.84 3.64 0.24
CA LYS A 14 -9.39 3.56 -1.11
C LYS A 14 -8.36 4.02 -2.14
N ARG A 15 -7.73 5.18 -1.92
CA ARG A 15 -6.73 5.74 -2.85
C ARG A 15 -5.53 4.82 -3.02
N ILE A 16 -4.96 4.31 -1.92
CA ILE A 16 -3.86 3.32 -1.95
C ILE A 16 -4.27 2.08 -2.75
N SER A 17 -5.46 1.52 -2.48
CA SER A 17 -5.94 0.31 -3.16
C SER A 17 -6.21 0.50 -4.65
N SER A 18 -6.45 1.75 -5.09
CA SER A 18 -6.79 2.13 -6.45
C SER A 18 -5.63 2.68 -7.27
N ALA A 19 -4.45 2.83 -6.66
CA ALA A 19 -3.26 3.27 -7.38
C ALA A 19 -2.92 2.28 -8.50
N ARG A 20 -2.60 2.81 -9.69
CA ARG A 20 -2.41 2.01 -10.90
C ARG A 20 -0.97 1.61 -11.13
N ASP A 21 -0.05 2.38 -10.57
CA ASP A 21 1.38 2.25 -10.77
C ASP A 21 2.15 2.78 -9.53
N PRO A 22 3.46 2.48 -9.43
CA PRO A 22 4.29 2.94 -8.32
C PRO A 22 4.38 4.46 -8.19
N ASP A 23 4.32 5.19 -9.31
CA ASP A 23 4.41 6.66 -9.31
C ASP A 23 3.20 7.29 -8.61
N ALA A 24 1.99 6.80 -8.91
CA ALA A 24 0.76 7.22 -8.24
C ALA A 24 0.79 6.94 -6.72
N LEU A 25 1.39 5.83 -6.28
CA LEU A 25 1.60 5.58 -4.85
C LEU A 25 2.59 6.58 -4.25
N ARG A 26 3.66 6.91 -4.97
CA ARG A 26 4.68 7.86 -4.51
C ARG A 26 4.15 9.27 -4.41
N GLU A 27 3.35 9.73 -5.39
CA GLU A 27 2.65 11.01 -5.32
C GLU A 27 1.72 11.07 -4.11
N LEU A 28 0.97 10.00 -3.85
CA LEU A 28 0.12 9.91 -2.67
C LEU A 28 0.94 9.95 -1.38
N GLN A 29 2.11 9.28 -1.30
CA GLN A 29 3.00 9.40 -0.13
C GLN A 29 3.46 10.84 0.10
N VAL A 30 3.87 11.54 -0.97
CA VAL A 30 4.31 12.94 -0.88
C VAL A 30 3.17 13.83 -0.41
N GLU A 31 1.97 13.68 -0.96
CA GLU A 31 0.78 14.41 -0.52
C GLU A 31 0.48 14.15 0.96
N MET A 32 0.59 12.88 1.41
CA MET A 32 0.37 12.54 2.81
C MET A 32 1.39 13.19 3.73
N ILE A 33 2.67 13.24 3.31
CA ILE A 33 3.73 13.90 4.09
C ILE A 33 3.51 15.41 4.15
N ASP A 34 3.15 16.04 3.03
CA ASP A 34 2.90 17.48 2.97
C ASP A 34 1.72 17.90 3.86
N ARG A 35 0.63 17.12 3.84
CA ARG A 35 -0.61 17.45 4.55
C ARG A 35 -0.63 17.04 6.02
N PHE A 36 0.02 15.93 6.36
CA PHE A 36 -0.12 15.28 7.67
C PHE A 36 1.22 15.01 8.37
N GLY A 37 2.34 15.34 7.74
CA GLY A 37 3.68 15.08 8.24
C GLY A 37 4.15 13.64 7.99
N LEU A 38 5.29 13.29 8.58
CA LEU A 38 5.97 12.01 8.34
C LEU A 38 5.05 10.80 8.55
N LEU A 39 5.15 9.84 7.62
CA LEU A 39 4.38 8.61 7.71
C LEU A 39 4.84 7.80 8.93
N PRO A 40 3.93 7.33 9.80
CA PRO A 40 4.26 6.35 10.81
C PRO A 40 4.47 4.96 10.16
N ASP A 41 5.19 4.07 10.83
CA ASP A 41 5.57 2.76 10.26
C ASP A 41 4.39 1.91 9.76
N PRO A 42 3.24 1.85 10.45
CA PRO A 42 2.07 1.14 9.91
C PRO A 42 1.60 1.68 8.55
N VAL A 43 1.72 3.00 8.32
CA VAL A 43 1.35 3.62 7.05
C VAL A 43 2.42 3.35 5.99
N LYS A 44 3.71 3.40 6.34
CA LYS A 44 4.78 2.97 5.42
C LYS A 44 4.58 1.54 4.94
N HIS A 45 4.23 0.62 5.86
CA HIS A 45 3.95 -0.77 5.51
C HIS A 45 2.75 -0.92 4.57
N LEU A 46 1.70 -0.13 4.74
CA LEU A 46 0.55 -0.14 3.82
C LEU A 46 0.95 0.24 2.39
N PHE A 47 1.79 1.26 2.23
CA PHE A 47 2.31 1.61 0.91
C PHE A 47 3.21 0.51 0.33
N ALA A 48 4.09 -0.07 1.14
CA ALA A 48 4.96 -1.16 0.70
C ALA A 48 4.16 -2.39 0.23
N ILE A 49 3.08 -2.74 0.94
CA ILE A 49 2.16 -3.82 0.53
C ILE A 49 1.47 -3.48 -0.80
N ALA A 50 1.04 -2.23 -0.99
CA ALA A 50 0.40 -1.80 -2.23
C ALA A 50 1.37 -1.84 -3.43
N GLU A 51 2.62 -1.41 -3.23
CA GLU A 51 3.68 -1.49 -4.24
C GLU A 51 4.00 -2.95 -4.59
N LEU A 52 4.16 -3.82 -3.58
CA LEU A 52 4.35 -5.25 -3.77
C LEU A 52 3.20 -5.87 -4.56
N LYS A 53 1.96 -5.46 -4.28
CA LYS A 53 0.77 -5.92 -5.02
C LYS A 53 0.82 -5.51 -6.50
N LEU A 54 1.24 -4.28 -6.81
CA LEU A 54 1.39 -3.83 -8.20
C LEU A 54 2.43 -4.66 -8.95
N GLN A 55 3.57 -4.92 -8.32
CA GLN A 55 4.62 -5.78 -8.89
C GLN A 55 4.13 -7.21 -9.08
N ALA A 56 3.46 -7.77 -8.06
CA ALA A 56 2.89 -9.11 -8.10
C ALA A 56 1.89 -9.27 -9.26
N ASN A 57 1.01 -8.28 -9.46
CA ASN A 57 0.06 -8.28 -10.57
C ASN A 57 0.79 -8.25 -11.93
N ALA A 58 1.83 -7.42 -12.09
CA ALA A 58 2.60 -7.35 -13.34
C ALA A 58 3.34 -8.67 -13.65
N LEU A 59 3.64 -9.46 -12.63
CA LEU A 59 4.26 -10.79 -12.74
C LEU A 59 3.25 -11.93 -12.88
N GLY A 60 1.94 -11.66 -12.93
CA GLY A 60 0.90 -12.69 -13.00
C GLY A 60 0.69 -13.46 -11.70
N ILE A 61 1.15 -12.93 -10.55
CA ILE A 61 0.93 -13.54 -9.23
C ILE A 61 -0.49 -13.20 -8.78
N ARG A 62 -1.35 -14.22 -8.74
CA ARG A 62 -2.73 -14.15 -8.24
C ARG A 62 -2.83 -14.15 -6.72
N LYS A 63 -1.93 -14.86 -6.03
CA LYS A 63 -1.92 -14.95 -4.56
C LYS A 63 -0.49 -15.04 -4.02
N LEU A 64 -0.24 -14.36 -2.91
CA LEU A 64 1.00 -14.39 -2.15
C LEU A 64 0.67 -14.57 -0.67
N ASP A 65 1.07 -15.69 -0.08
CA ASP A 65 0.98 -15.98 1.35
C ASP A 65 2.40 -16.18 1.90
N LEU A 66 2.82 -15.39 2.88
CA LEU A 66 4.13 -15.51 3.53
C LEU A 66 3.95 -15.64 5.04
N GLY A 67 4.72 -16.51 5.67
CA GLY A 67 4.78 -16.68 7.12
C GLY A 67 6.21 -17.02 7.57
N GLU A 68 6.40 -17.21 8.87
CA GLU A 68 7.73 -17.38 9.48
C GLU A 68 8.52 -18.57 8.93
N ASN A 69 7.83 -19.64 8.52
CA ASN A 69 8.44 -20.89 8.06
C ASN A 69 8.45 -21.06 6.53
N GLY A 70 8.11 -20.01 5.77
CA GLY A 70 8.08 -20.05 4.32
C GLY A 70 6.86 -19.37 3.71
N GLY A 71 6.62 -19.62 2.44
CA GLY A 71 5.55 -18.94 1.71
C GLY A 71 5.10 -19.67 0.46
N ARG A 72 3.98 -19.21 -0.09
CA ARG A 72 3.33 -19.74 -1.28
C ARG A 72 2.97 -18.60 -2.23
N LEU A 73 3.40 -18.75 -3.48
CA LEU A 73 2.97 -17.94 -4.61
C LEU A 73 2.06 -18.77 -5.50
N VAL A 74 0.96 -18.16 -5.96
CA VAL A 74 0.05 -18.75 -6.95
C VAL A 74 0.02 -17.82 -8.14
N PHE A 75 0.39 -18.34 -9.31
CA PHE A 75 0.34 -17.65 -10.59
C PHE A 75 -0.93 -18.03 -11.34
N GLU A 76 -1.30 -17.26 -12.37
CA GLU A 76 -2.31 -17.68 -13.36
C GLU A 76 -1.78 -18.77 -14.31
#